data_AF-A0A803PDH7-F1
#
_entry.id   AF-A0A803PDH7-F1
#
_cell.length_a   1.000
_cell.length_b   1.000
_cell.length_c   1.000
_cell.angle_alpha   90.00
_cell.angle_beta   90.00
_cell.angle_gamma   90.00
#
_symmetry.space_group_name_H-M   'P 1'
#
loop_
_entity.id
_entity.type
_entity.pdbx_description
1 polymer ?
#
loop_
_entity_poly.entity_id
_entity_poly.type
_entity_poly.pdbx_seq_one_letter_code
_entity_poly.pdbx_strand_id
1 'polypeptide(L)' 'IANRLKVVLNHIIFENQSAFIPGRLISDNIMIAFEVMHYWKRKRKGKEGFMALKLDL' A
#
# COMPACT_ATOMS: atom_id res chain seq x y z
N ILE A 1 -24.48 -7.07 -8.41
CA ILE A 1 -23.55 -7.77 -7.49
C ILE A 1 -22.59 -6.78 -6.82
N ALA A 2 -21.87 -5.95 -7.57
CA ALA A 2 -20.95 -4.93 -7.04
C ALA A 2 -21.55 -4.02 -5.94
N ASN A 3 -22.79 -3.56 -6.10
CA ASN A 3 -23.45 -2.69 -5.11
C ASN A 3 -23.75 -3.37 -3.75
N ARG A 4 -23.85 -4.72 -3.72
CA ARG A 4 -24.04 -5.48 -2.47
C ARG A 4 -22.72 -5.67 -1.73
N LEU A 5 -21.62 -5.82 -2.47
CA LEU A 5 -20.27 -5.96 -1.90
C LEU A 5 -19.73 -4.64 -1.36
N LYS A 6 -20.21 -3.49 -1.85
CA LYS A 6 -19.80 -2.15 -1.38
C LYS A 6 -20.00 -1.95 0.12
N VAL A 7 -21.07 -2.52 0.70
CA VAL A 7 -21.37 -2.43 2.14
C VAL A 7 -20.33 -3.21 2.96
N VAL A 8 -19.95 -4.39 2.46
CA VAL A 8 -18.99 -5.27 3.14
C VAL A 8 -17.56 -4.80 2.94
N LEU A 9 -17.24 -4.22 1.77
CA LEU A 9 -15.94 -3.63 1.45
C LEU A 9 -15.51 -2.61 2.50
N ASN A 10 -16.41 -1.74 2.98
CA ASN A 10 -16.07 -0.78 4.04
C ASN A 10 -15.60 -1.42 5.35
N HIS A 11 -15.96 -2.68 5.61
CA HIS A 11 -15.56 -3.43 6.80
C HIS A 11 -14.30 -4.29 6.60
N ILE A 12 -13.89 -4.55 5.36
CA ILE A 12 -12.73 -5.39 5.02
C ILE A 12 -11.55 -4.55 4.50
N ILE A 13 -11.85 -3.35 4.00
CA ILE A 13 -10.86 -2.38 3.56
C ILE A 13 -10.08 -1.88 4.78
N PHE A 14 -8.77 -2.10 4.77
CA PHE A 14 -7.86 -1.50 5.74
C PHE A 14 -7.56 -0.03 5.41
N GLU A 15 -7.14 0.74 6.41
CA GLU A 15 -6.79 2.17 6.23
C GLU A 15 -5.69 2.39 5.19
N ASN A 16 -4.79 1.41 5.01
CA ASN A 16 -3.70 1.45 4.04
C ASN A 16 -4.11 1.04 2.61
N GLN A 17 -5.35 0.58 2.40
CA GLN A 17 -5.82 0.16 1.09
C GLN A 17 -6.29 1.40 0.33
N SER A 18 -5.41 2.01 -0.46
CA SER A 18 -5.73 3.23 -1.23
C SER A 18 -6.24 2.95 -2.65
N ALA A 19 -6.13 1.70 -3.13
CA ALA A 19 -6.62 1.30 -4.44
C ALA A 19 -8.14 1.01 -4.41
N PHE A 20 -8.85 1.44 -5.47
CA PHE A 20 -10.28 1.19 -5.68
C PHE A 20 -11.24 1.82 -4.65
N ILE A 21 -10.79 2.85 -3.92
CA ILE A 21 -11.62 3.63 -2.99
C ILE A 21 -11.83 5.05 -3.53
N PRO A 22 -13.09 5.50 -3.69
CA PRO A 22 -13.38 6.87 -4.06
C PRO A 22 -12.79 7.86 -3.02
N GLY A 23 -11.96 8.79 -3.47
CA GLY A 23 -11.35 9.82 -2.61
C GLY A 23 -9.96 9.46 -2.06
N ARG A 24 -9.46 8.24 -2.26
CA ARG A 24 -8.04 7.90 -2.03
C ARG A 24 -7.31 7.92 -3.37
N LEU A 25 -6.26 8.72 -3.48
CA LEU A 25 -5.52 8.83 -4.71
C LEU A 25 -4.42 7.77 -4.75
N ILE A 26 -4.23 7.15 -5.92
CA ILE A 26 -3.14 6.20 -6.14
C ILE A 26 -1.75 6.83 -5.91
N SER A 27 -1.65 8.16 -6.00
CA SER A 27 -0.45 8.94 -5.70
C SER A 27 0.08 8.73 -4.29
N ASP A 28 -0.80 8.52 -3.31
CA ASP A 28 -0.40 8.39 -1.91
C ASP A 28 0.41 7.11 -1.69
N ASN A 29 -0.04 6.01 -2.30
CA ASN A 29 0.69 4.74 -2.31
C ASN A 29 2.02 4.84 -3.06
N ILE A 30 2.05 5.58 -4.16
CA ILE A 30 3.28 5.83 -4.94
C ILE A 30 4.29 6.59 -4.07
N MET A 31 3.85 7.62 -3.34
CA MET A 31 4.72 8.41 -2.48
C MET A 31 5.33 7.58 -1.34
N ILE A 32 4.51 6.77 -0.66
CA ILE A 32 4.97 5.84 0.38
C ILE A 32 5.98 4.84 -0.18
N ALA A 33 5.70 4.24 -1.35
CA ALA A 33 6.63 3.32 -1.99
C ALA A 33 7.96 3.98 -2.34
N PHE A 34 7.94 5.23 -2.84
CA PHE A 34 9.16 5.99 -3.10
C PHE A 34 9.97 6.26 -1.83
N GLU A 35 9.32 6.59 -0.72
CA GLU A 35 10.00 6.82 0.55
C GLU A 35 10.67 5.55 1.08
N VAL A 36 9.97 4.41 1.06
CA VAL A 36 10.51 3.11 1.46
C VAL A 36 11.69 2.72 0.58
N MET A 37 11.56 2.85 -0.74
CA MET A 37 12.66 2.57 -1.67
C MET A 37 13.85 3.51 -1.48
N HIS A 38 13.60 4.78 -1.19
CA HIS A 38 14.63 5.75 -0.89
C HIS A 38 15.35 5.37 0.41
N TYR A 39 14.62 5.00 1.46
CA TYR A 39 15.19 4.55 2.72
C TYR A 39 16.10 3.33 2.50
N TRP A 40 15.65 2.32 1.75
CA TRP A 40 16.47 1.15 1.42
C TRP A 40 17.72 1.47 0.62
N LYS A 41 17.63 2.33 -0.39
CA LYS A 41 18.81 2.76 -1.15
C LYS A 41 19.87 3.42 -0.26
N ARG A 42 19.46 4.11 0.80
CA ARG A 42 20.36 4.73 1.80
C ARG A 42 20.89 3.71 2.82
N LYS A 43 20.07 2.74 3.23
CA LYS A 43 20.45 1.65 4.15
C LYS A 43 21.21 0.52 3.43
N ARG A 44 22.45 0.80 2.99
CA ARG A 44 23.35 -0.21 2.39
C ARG A 44 24.20 -1.01 3.39
N LYS A 45 24.19 -0.63 4.68
CA LYS A 45 24.96 -1.27 5.75
C LYS A 45 24.11 -1.39 7.01
N GLY A 46 24.22 -2.51 7.71
CA GLY A 46 23.47 -2.80 8.94
C GLY A 46 23.38 -4.31 9.17
N LYS A 47 23.03 -4.72 10.40
CA LYS A 47 22.79 -6.13 10.73
C LYS A 47 21.39 -6.62 10.30
N GLU A 48 20.50 -5.69 10.00
CA GLU A 48 19.12 -5.96 9.59
C GLU A 48 18.95 -5.73 8.08
N GLY A 49 18.36 -6.72 7.40
CA GLY A 49 17.96 -6.65 6.00
C GLY A 49 16.47 -6.39 5.87
N PHE A 50 16.08 -5.63 4.86
CA PHE A 50 14.67 -5.34 4.55
C PHE A 50 14.29 -5.95 3.21
N MET A 51 13.03 -6.39 3.08
CA MET A 51 12.48 -6.99 1.85
C MET A 51 11.14 -6.35 1.51
N ALA A 52 10.92 -6.05 0.22
CA ALA A 52 9.59 -5.74 -0.30
C ALA A 52 8.89 -7.03 -0.66
N LEU A 53 7.71 -7.24 -0.08
CA LEU A 53 6.75 -8.21 -0.55
C LEU A 53 5.60 -7.46 -1.20
N LYS A 54 5.52 -7.54 -2.53
CA LYS A 54 4.38 -7.07 -3.29
C LYS A 54 3.42 -8.24 -3.47
N LEU A 55 2.23 -8.13 -2.87
CA LEU A 55 1.14 -9.06 -3.10
C LEU A 55 0.25 -8.44 -4.18
N ASP A 56 0.36 -8.96 -5.41
CA ASP A 56 -0.57 -8.64 -6.49
C ASP A 56 -1.85 -9.47 -6.30
N LEU A 57 -3.00 -8.85 -6.54
CA LEU A 57 -4.34 -9.42 -6.40
C LEU A 57 -4.98 -9.56 -7.78
#